data_AF-A0A1I0ZP22-F1
#
_entry.id   AF-A0A1I0ZP22-F1
#
_cell.length_a   1.000
_cell.length_b   1.000
_cell.length_c   1.000
_cell.angle_alpha   90.00
_cell.angle_beta   90.00
_cell.angle_gamma   90.00
#
_symmetry.space_group_name_H-M   'P 1'
#
loop_
_entity.id
_entity.type
_entity.pdbx_description
1 polymer ?
#
loop_
_entity_poly.entity_id
_entity_poly.type
_entity_poly.pdbx_seq_one_letter_code
_entity_poly.pdbx_strand_id
1 'polypeptide(L)'
;MENSLSHLQKIVPESAYGANATMFSMALEGWRRGLKLKFFTKYVKKQVKIRYALSSKEREIIFQLSLAETVPKEARKTTRSKKNTKKALLDSNVPTPKGESFDKNNTDEEIISYAKTLGYPLVIKPTNASLGIGVVTGIHDEETLVDSVKDLRNNKGYKEMIVEQQVTGDDTRLFVVGDQVCSAFKRIPANVVGDGENTIEELIKTKNKERRLNPHLSKSQIKIDKKLKGYLDKRGFSLKTIPEKGERIFLNESTIASAGAETVEVTNDLTPESKKIAVAAAKSLTGLVVCGVDIMIDKKKGTNYVLELNSRPNLGGSLFPAEGEAKNISKYIIDYYFPESIPDKDISDHNNLYFDYESIEKILKRGVVKEAIVPSIPEDGLVFKQFKVFGKVQGVGFRNWVYKQAIGRKLNGYVQNLKDKSVLIVVAGSQKNVDQFSEVVLKHNTKKIKVEKVTEEEWLEPVKMGFEIIGKSGHTKSLKNKLNKERMKNKELTNELERTTKQLKKIKQSRSWKYTFPMRKIVRLINHK
;
A
#
# COMPACT_ATOMS: atom_id res chain seq x y z
N MET A 1 12.34 -8.96 5.39
CA MET A 1 11.49 -9.13 4.20
C MET A 1 12.26 -10.00 3.21
N GLU A 2 12.36 -11.30 3.49
CA GLU A 2 13.08 -12.23 2.62
C GLU A 2 12.29 -12.50 1.33
N ASN A 3 10.95 -12.48 1.39
CA ASN A 3 10.06 -12.77 0.27
C ASN A 3 9.67 -11.53 -0.57
N SER A 4 10.59 -10.58 -0.79
CA SER A 4 10.30 -9.40 -1.62
C SER A 4 11.32 -9.23 -2.74
N LEU A 5 10.89 -8.63 -3.85
CA LEU A 5 11.76 -8.33 -4.99
C LEU A 5 12.98 -7.53 -4.54
N SER A 6 14.19 -8.00 -4.84
CA SER A 6 15.47 -7.38 -4.44
C SER A 6 15.50 -5.88 -4.75
N HIS A 7 15.04 -5.49 -5.94
CA HIS A 7 15.01 -4.10 -6.39
C HIS A 7 13.95 -3.21 -5.71
N LEU A 8 13.04 -3.77 -4.90
CA LEU A 8 12.07 -3.04 -4.05
C LEU A 8 12.40 -3.16 -2.55
N GLN A 9 13.31 -4.06 -2.17
CA GLN A 9 13.73 -4.21 -0.78
C GLN A 9 14.31 -2.88 -0.26
N LYS A 10 13.90 -2.50 0.95
CA LYS A 10 14.38 -1.30 1.69
C LYS A 10 14.10 0.07 1.04
N ILE A 11 13.55 0.16 -0.17
CA ILE A 11 13.31 1.44 -0.87
C ILE A 11 11.88 1.94 -0.85
N VAL A 12 10.90 1.07 -0.56
CA VAL A 12 9.47 1.48 -0.52
C VAL A 12 9.24 2.31 0.75
N PRO A 13 8.95 3.62 0.66
CA PRO A 13 8.73 4.42 1.85
C PRO A 13 7.37 4.12 2.48
N GLU A 14 7.22 4.37 3.79
CA GLU A 14 5.95 4.15 4.51
C GLU A 14 4.78 4.93 3.89
N SER A 15 5.04 6.11 3.32
CA SER A 15 4.05 6.91 2.60
C SER A 15 3.49 6.21 1.34
N ALA A 16 4.24 5.25 0.79
CA ALA A 16 3.82 4.38 -0.30
C ALA A 16 3.12 3.10 0.19
N TYR A 17 2.97 2.81 1.48
CA TYR A 17 2.36 1.56 1.93
C TYR A 17 0.86 1.41 1.57
N GLY A 18 0.41 0.17 1.47
CA GLY A 18 -0.93 -0.22 1.04
C GLY A 18 -1.09 -0.08 -0.48
N ALA A 19 -2.21 0.51 -0.92
CA ALA A 19 -2.50 0.66 -2.34
C ALA A 19 -1.49 1.54 -3.11
N ASN A 20 -0.78 2.43 -2.42
CA ASN A 20 0.23 3.28 -3.04
C ASN A 20 1.50 2.48 -3.44
N ALA A 21 1.70 1.27 -2.91
CA ALA A 21 2.88 0.48 -3.22
C ALA A 21 2.83 0.01 -4.68
N THR A 22 1.62 -0.23 -5.19
CA THR A 22 1.34 -0.42 -6.62
C THR A 22 1.79 0.78 -7.44
N MET A 23 1.41 2.00 -7.04
CA MET A 23 1.80 3.21 -7.77
C MET A 23 3.30 3.45 -7.73
N PHE A 24 3.93 3.29 -6.58
CA PHE A 24 5.37 3.43 -6.42
C PHE A 24 6.12 2.43 -7.30
N SER A 25 5.77 1.15 -7.23
CA SER A 25 6.43 0.09 -8.03
C SER A 25 6.26 0.32 -9.53
N MET A 26 5.06 0.67 -9.99
CA MET A 26 4.81 0.99 -11.40
C MET A 26 5.58 2.21 -11.89
N ALA A 27 5.56 3.30 -11.13
CA ALA A 27 6.27 4.53 -11.48
C ALA A 27 7.79 4.32 -11.48
N LEU A 28 8.30 3.54 -10.51
CA LEU A 28 9.71 3.19 -10.42
C LEU A 28 10.16 2.31 -11.58
N GLU A 29 9.38 1.30 -11.94
CA GLU A 29 9.67 0.42 -13.08
C GLU A 29 9.80 1.23 -14.37
N GLY A 30 8.79 2.07 -14.68
CA GLY A 30 8.82 2.90 -15.88
C GLY A 30 9.97 3.91 -15.90
N TRP A 31 10.20 4.60 -14.78
CA TRP A 31 11.27 5.58 -14.67
C TRP A 31 12.67 4.97 -14.81
N ARG A 32 12.88 3.77 -14.26
CA ARG A 32 14.15 3.02 -14.41
C ARG A 32 14.40 2.55 -15.84
N ARG A 33 13.38 2.49 -16.69
CA ARG A 33 13.51 2.22 -18.13
C ARG A 33 13.73 3.49 -18.96
N GLY A 34 13.97 4.63 -18.33
CA GLY A 34 14.19 5.91 -19.00
C GLY A 34 12.91 6.64 -19.40
N LEU A 35 11.73 6.15 -19.03
CA LEU A 35 10.48 6.89 -19.26
C LEU A 35 10.44 8.14 -18.40
N LYS A 36 9.95 9.24 -18.97
CA LYS A 36 9.70 10.48 -18.23
C LYS A 36 8.59 10.23 -17.22
N LEU A 37 8.83 10.57 -15.95
CA LEU A 37 7.88 10.36 -14.87
C LEU A 37 7.40 11.71 -14.31
N LYS A 38 6.08 11.91 -14.31
CA LYS A 38 5.44 13.03 -13.61
C LYS A 38 4.37 12.54 -12.65
N PHE A 39 4.32 13.11 -11.45
CA PHE A 39 3.21 12.95 -10.50
C PHE A 39 2.36 14.21 -10.48
N PHE A 40 1.05 14.07 -10.31
CA PHE A 40 0.15 15.21 -10.25
C PHE A 40 -1.09 14.93 -9.40
N THR A 41 -1.75 16.01 -8.96
CA THR A 41 -2.96 15.93 -8.15
C THR A 41 -4.22 15.93 -9.00
N LYS A 42 -5.23 15.18 -8.55
CA LYS A 42 -6.60 15.25 -9.05
C LYS A 42 -7.58 15.30 -7.89
N TYR A 43 -8.53 16.21 -7.98
CA TYR A 43 -9.59 16.36 -6.99
C TYR A 43 -10.73 15.39 -7.32
N VAL A 44 -11.03 14.48 -6.40
CA VAL A 44 -12.12 13.51 -6.54
C VAL A 44 -12.92 13.51 -5.25
N LYS A 45 -14.21 13.86 -5.32
CA LYS A 45 -15.11 13.94 -4.14
C LYS A 45 -14.51 14.76 -2.98
N LYS A 46 -14.01 15.97 -3.28
CA LYS A 46 -13.33 16.88 -2.33
C LYS A 46 -12.06 16.31 -1.66
N GLN A 47 -11.50 15.21 -2.17
CA GLN A 47 -10.24 14.63 -1.71
C GLN A 47 -9.16 14.78 -2.78
N VAL A 48 -7.95 15.13 -2.36
CA VAL A 48 -6.76 15.11 -3.22
C VAL A 48 -6.34 13.65 -3.45
N LYS A 49 -6.23 13.25 -4.71
CA LYS A 49 -5.66 11.98 -5.14
C LYS A 49 -4.44 12.25 -6.00
N ILE A 50 -3.39 11.45 -5.83
CA ILE A 50 -2.20 11.51 -6.66
C ILE A 50 -2.37 10.52 -7.82
N ARG A 51 -1.97 10.95 -9.00
CA ARG A 51 -1.80 10.15 -10.21
C ARG A 51 -0.39 10.36 -10.73
N TYR A 52 0.01 9.52 -11.67
CA TYR A 52 1.28 9.68 -12.37
C TYR A 52 1.08 9.44 -13.86
N ALA A 53 2.00 9.95 -14.66
CA ALA A 53 2.11 9.62 -16.06
C ALA A 53 3.54 9.15 -16.35
N LEU A 54 3.62 8.21 -17.28
CA LEU A 54 4.86 7.77 -17.88
C LEU A 54 4.81 8.18 -19.35
N SER A 55 5.93 8.71 -19.86
CA SER A 55 6.00 9.19 -21.23
C SER A 55 7.28 8.74 -21.91
N SER A 56 7.15 8.15 -23.10
CA SER A 56 8.25 7.91 -24.03
C SER A 56 8.31 9.06 -25.06
N LYS A 57 9.07 8.88 -26.14
CA LYS A 57 9.04 9.81 -27.29
C LYS A 57 7.75 9.66 -28.11
N GLU A 58 7.11 8.50 -28.07
CA GLU A 58 5.95 8.17 -28.91
C GLU A 58 4.62 8.45 -28.22
N ARG A 59 4.54 8.22 -26.90
CA ARG A 59 3.27 8.21 -26.18
C ARG A 59 3.43 8.63 -24.73
N GLU A 60 2.32 9.09 -24.16
CA GLU A 60 2.15 9.33 -22.74
C GLU A 60 0.94 8.55 -22.24
N ILE A 61 1.07 7.86 -21.12
CA ILE A 61 -0.02 7.12 -20.47
C ILE A 61 -0.16 7.60 -19.03
N ILE A 62 -1.35 8.09 -18.67
CA ILE A 62 -1.70 8.41 -17.29
C ILE A 62 -2.22 7.17 -16.58
N PHE A 63 -1.73 6.98 -15.36
CA PHE A 63 -2.12 5.90 -14.48
C PHE A 63 -2.76 6.39 -13.18
N GLN A 64 -3.75 5.62 -12.73
CA GLN A 64 -4.28 5.66 -11.37
C GLN A 64 -3.96 4.32 -10.69
N LEU A 65 -2.90 4.27 -9.88
CA LEU A 65 -2.31 3.01 -9.42
C LEU A 65 -1.92 2.14 -10.63
N SER A 66 -2.54 0.97 -10.81
CA SER A 66 -2.35 0.05 -11.94
C SER A 66 -3.30 0.32 -13.13
N LEU A 67 -4.30 1.19 -12.97
CA LEU A 67 -5.28 1.48 -14.02
C LEU A 67 -4.77 2.55 -14.99
N ALA A 68 -4.52 2.18 -16.24
CA ALA A 68 -4.25 3.13 -17.31
C ALA A 68 -5.51 3.89 -17.72
N GLU A 69 -5.34 5.12 -18.21
CA GLU A 69 -6.45 5.94 -18.68
C GLU A 69 -7.12 5.41 -19.96
N THR A 70 -6.38 4.62 -20.75
CA THR A 70 -6.83 3.99 -21.99
C THR A 70 -7.91 2.93 -21.76
N VAL A 71 -8.04 2.41 -20.53
CA VAL A 71 -9.06 1.41 -20.19
C VAL A 71 -10.47 2.04 -20.30
N PRO A 72 -11.38 1.47 -21.12
CA PRO A 72 -12.71 2.01 -21.34
C PRO A 72 -13.50 2.24 -20.04
N LYS A 73 -14.34 3.29 -20.03
CA LYS A 73 -15.22 3.58 -18.87
C LYS A 73 -16.20 2.45 -18.62
N GLU A 74 -16.72 1.82 -19.67
CA GLU A 74 -17.70 0.74 -19.54
C GLU A 74 -17.08 -0.51 -18.91
N ALA A 75 -15.89 -0.96 -19.32
CA ALA A 75 -15.16 -2.05 -18.66
C ALA A 75 -14.97 -1.77 -17.14
N ARG A 76 -14.63 -0.53 -16.78
CA ARG A 76 -14.50 -0.10 -15.38
C ARG A 76 -15.83 -0.06 -14.61
N LYS A 77 -16.95 0.21 -15.28
CA LYS A 77 -18.28 0.16 -14.67
C LYS A 77 -18.72 -1.30 -14.48
N THR A 78 -18.49 -2.15 -15.48
CA THR A 78 -18.83 -3.58 -15.42
C THR A 78 -18.18 -4.25 -14.22
N THR A 79 -16.86 -4.07 -14.04
CA THR A 79 -16.10 -4.60 -12.88
C THR A 79 -16.56 -4.10 -11.50
N ARG A 80 -17.41 -3.07 -11.42
CA ARG A 80 -17.99 -2.59 -10.15
C ARG A 80 -19.35 -3.18 -9.83
N SER A 81 -19.96 -3.90 -10.78
CA SER A 81 -21.25 -4.56 -10.65
C SER A 81 -21.06 -6.06 -10.77
N LYS A 82 -21.37 -6.81 -9.71
CA LYS A 82 -21.30 -8.27 -9.75
C LYS A 82 -22.25 -8.85 -10.80
N LYS A 83 -23.44 -8.26 -10.96
CA LYS A 83 -24.43 -8.60 -11.99
C LYS A 83 -23.85 -8.47 -13.40
N ASN A 84 -23.30 -7.30 -13.74
CA ASN A 84 -22.79 -7.05 -15.09
C ASN A 84 -21.52 -7.85 -15.38
N THR A 85 -20.66 -8.01 -14.37
CA THR A 85 -19.45 -8.85 -14.48
C THR A 85 -19.84 -10.29 -14.78
N LYS A 86 -20.80 -10.85 -14.02
CA LYS A 86 -21.30 -12.20 -14.24
C LYS A 86 -21.87 -12.37 -15.64
N LYS A 87 -22.70 -11.43 -16.10
CA LYS A 87 -23.24 -11.45 -17.46
C LYS A 87 -22.13 -11.52 -18.51
N ALA A 88 -21.11 -10.65 -18.40
CA ALA A 88 -19.99 -10.66 -19.34
C ALA A 88 -19.20 -11.98 -19.34
N LEU A 89 -19.01 -12.59 -18.16
CA LEU A 89 -18.36 -13.90 -18.03
C LEU A 89 -19.18 -15.00 -18.72
N LEU A 90 -20.49 -15.05 -18.48
CA LEU A 90 -21.39 -16.02 -19.10
C LEU A 90 -21.46 -15.86 -20.62
N ASP A 91 -21.60 -14.62 -21.11
CA ASP A 91 -21.61 -14.29 -22.54
C ASP A 91 -20.30 -14.71 -23.23
N SER A 92 -19.21 -14.87 -22.47
CA SER A 92 -17.88 -15.31 -22.94
C SER A 92 -17.55 -16.77 -22.63
N ASN A 93 -18.53 -17.57 -22.20
CA ASN A 93 -18.35 -18.98 -21.79
C ASN A 93 -17.31 -19.18 -20.68
N VAL A 94 -17.13 -18.18 -19.81
CA VAL A 94 -16.21 -18.27 -18.67
C VAL A 94 -16.96 -18.85 -17.46
N PRO A 95 -16.46 -19.94 -16.84
CA PRO A 95 -17.14 -20.53 -15.69
C PRO A 95 -17.23 -19.57 -14.51
N THR A 96 -18.45 -19.38 -14.00
CA THR A 96 -18.79 -18.56 -12.82
C THR A 96 -19.84 -19.32 -12.02
N PRO A 97 -19.96 -19.13 -10.69
CA PRO A 97 -20.98 -19.82 -9.91
C PRO A 97 -22.39 -19.55 -10.44
N LYS A 98 -23.25 -20.58 -10.48
CA LYS A 98 -24.65 -20.43 -10.87
C LYS A 98 -25.38 -19.53 -9.86
N GLY A 99 -26.31 -18.70 -10.31
CA GLY A 99 -26.98 -17.73 -9.43
C GLY A 99 -27.59 -16.54 -10.16
N GLU A 100 -28.49 -15.82 -9.51
CA GLU A 100 -29.26 -14.71 -10.08
C GLU A 100 -29.21 -13.47 -9.19
N SER A 101 -29.30 -12.28 -9.82
CA SER A 101 -29.33 -10.98 -9.16
C SER A 101 -30.76 -10.47 -8.99
N PHE A 102 -31.06 -10.02 -7.78
CA PHE A 102 -32.35 -9.49 -7.37
C PHE A 102 -32.21 -8.00 -7.05
N ASP A 103 -33.16 -7.20 -7.53
CA ASP A 103 -33.21 -5.77 -7.25
C ASP A 103 -34.30 -5.42 -6.22
N LYS A 104 -34.54 -4.13 -6.03
CA LYS A 104 -35.48 -3.60 -5.04
C LYS A 104 -36.94 -4.00 -5.30
N ASN A 105 -37.27 -4.41 -6.53
CA ASN A 105 -38.61 -4.76 -6.93
C ASN A 105 -38.90 -6.24 -6.65
N ASN A 106 -37.86 -7.05 -6.42
CA ASN A 106 -38.03 -8.45 -6.07
C ASN A 106 -38.41 -8.62 -4.60
N THR A 107 -39.37 -9.48 -4.30
CA THR A 107 -39.76 -9.78 -2.91
C THR A 107 -38.77 -10.76 -2.25
N ASP A 108 -38.81 -10.87 -0.92
CA ASP A 108 -37.97 -11.84 -0.20
C ASP A 108 -38.36 -13.27 -0.61
N GLU A 109 -39.65 -13.52 -0.84
CA GLU A 109 -40.19 -14.82 -1.26
C GLU A 109 -39.69 -15.23 -2.64
N GLU A 110 -39.55 -14.30 -3.59
CA GLU A 110 -38.96 -14.59 -4.91
C GLU A 110 -37.50 -15.03 -4.79
N ILE A 111 -36.72 -14.38 -3.92
CA ILE A 111 -35.32 -14.73 -3.65
C ILE A 111 -35.25 -16.14 -3.07
N ILE A 112 -36.08 -16.43 -2.06
CA ILE A 112 -36.13 -17.72 -1.39
C ILE A 112 -36.58 -18.83 -2.34
N SER A 113 -37.59 -18.56 -3.18
CA SER A 113 -38.09 -19.51 -4.18
C SER A 113 -37.00 -19.87 -5.19
N TYR A 114 -36.29 -18.87 -5.73
CA TYR A 114 -35.15 -19.13 -6.60
C TYR A 114 -34.04 -19.94 -5.90
N ALA A 115 -33.71 -19.59 -4.65
CA ALA A 115 -32.71 -20.32 -3.87
C ALA A 115 -33.04 -21.81 -3.72
N LYS A 116 -34.32 -22.17 -3.54
CA LYS A 116 -34.79 -23.57 -3.52
C LYS A 116 -34.52 -24.29 -4.84
N THR A 117 -34.69 -23.61 -5.98
CA THR A 117 -34.39 -24.20 -7.30
C THR A 117 -32.90 -24.44 -7.52
N LEU A 118 -32.04 -23.63 -6.89
CA LEU A 118 -30.59 -23.70 -7.05
C LEU A 118 -29.96 -24.77 -6.14
N GLY A 119 -30.54 -25.00 -4.96
CA GLY A 119 -30.06 -25.95 -3.96
C GLY A 119 -28.92 -25.41 -3.08
N TYR A 120 -28.80 -25.94 -1.86
CA TYR A 120 -27.81 -25.54 -0.86
C TYR A 120 -26.50 -26.35 -0.98
N PRO A 121 -25.33 -25.81 -0.56
CA PRO A 121 -25.12 -24.52 0.08
C PRO A 121 -25.07 -23.32 -0.86
N LEU A 122 -25.46 -22.16 -0.33
CA LEU A 122 -25.57 -20.90 -1.05
C LEU A 122 -24.70 -19.78 -0.44
N VAL A 123 -24.47 -18.75 -1.26
CA VAL A 123 -23.86 -17.48 -0.90
C VAL A 123 -24.81 -16.36 -1.30
N ILE A 124 -25.00 -15.38 -0.41
CA ILE A 124 -25.71 -14.14 -0.73
C ILE A 124 -24.76 -12.95 -0.53
N LYS A 125 -24.75 -12.03 -1.49
CA LYS A 125 -23.88 -10.86 -1.45
C LYS A 125 -24.53 -9.63 -2.11
N PRO A 126 -24.32 -8.41 -1.59
CA PRO A 126 -24.76 -7.19 -2.27
C PRO A 126 -24.03 -6.98 -3.60
N THR A 127 -24.74 -6.54 -4.63
CA THR A 127 -24.21 -6.39 -5.99
C THR A 127 -23.12 -5.32 -6.08
N ASN A 128 -23.22 -4.27 -5.26
CA ASN A 128 -22.35 -3.09 -5.27
C ASN A 128 -21.37 -2.99 -4.07
N ALA A 129 -21.34 -3.99 -3.19
CA ALA A 129 -20.41 -4.01 -2.06
C ALA A 129 -19.00 -4.46 -2.48
N SER A 130 -18.00 -4.04 -1.71
CA SER A 130 -16.58 -4.40 -1.91
C SER A 130 -15.97 -4.91 -0.61
N LEU A 131 -14.78 -5.51 -0.68
CA LEU A 131 -14.01 -5.99 0.50
C LEU A 131 -14.74 -7.04 1.35
N GLY A 132 -15.61 -7.85 0.72
CA GLY A 132 -16.40 -8.87 1.42
C GLY A 132 -17.50 -8.33 2.34
N ILE A 133 -17.77 -7.02 2.34
CA ILE A 133 -18.79 -6.42 3.21
C ILE A 133 -20.18 -6.91 2.78
N GLY A 134 -20.92 -7.49 3.73
CA GLY A 134 -22.26 -8.01 3.49
C GLY A 134 -22.30 -9.35 2.76
N VAL A 135 -21.15 -9.97 2.50
CA VAL A 135 -21.13 -11.34 1.96
C VAL A 135 -21.45 -12.31 3.09
N VAL A 136 -22.46 -13.16 2.90
CA VAL A 136 -22.78 -14.28 3.79
C VAL A 136 -22.58 -15.57 3.01
N THR A 137 -21.70 -16.42 3.52
CA THR A 137 -21.36 -17.75 2.99
C THR A 137 -21.81 -18.81 3.97
N GLY A 138 -21.90 -20.06 3.51
CA GLY A 138 -22.24 -21.20 4.34
C GLY A 138 -23.73 -21.25 4.66
N ILE A 139 -24.58 -20.78 3.75
CA ILE A 139 -26.03 -20.88 3.92
C ILE A 139 -26.43 -22.29 3.53
N HIS A 140 -26.74 -23.13 4.52
CA HIS A 140 -27.06 -24.55 4.32
C HIS A 140 -28.57 -24.84 4.32
N ASP A 141 -29.38 -23.86 4.71
CA ASP A 141 -30.81 -24.00 4.90
C ASP A 141 -31.54 -22.67 4.62
N GLU A 142 -32.87 -22.77 4.50
CA GLU A 142 -33.76 -21.65 4.19
C GLU A 142 -33.85 -20.64 5.32
N GLU A 143 -33.85 -21.10 6.58
CA GLU A 143 -33.95 -20.21 7.75
C GLU A 143 -32.78 -19.22 7.77
N THR A 144 -31.56 -19.74 7.60
CA THR A 144 -30.33 -18.94 7.51
C THR A 144 -30.38 -17.97 6.31
N LEU A 145 -30.95 -18.40 5.18
CA LEU A 145 -31.12 -17.52 4.01
C LEU A 145 -32.08 -16.37 4.30
N VAL A 146 -33.24 -16.67 4.88
CA VAL A 146 -34.28 -15.70 5.24
C VAL A 146 -33.70 -14.63 6.16
N ASP A 147 -32.98 -15.05 7.21
CA ASP A 147 -32.34 -14.13 8.15
C ASP A 147 -31.27 -13.27 7.46
N SER A 148 -30.49 -13.87 6.56
CA SER A 148 -29.47 -13.16 5.79
C SER A 148 -30.08 -12.09 4.86
N VAL A 149 -31.18 -12.41 4.17
CA VAL A 149 -31.89 -11.47 3.30
C VAL A 149 -32.44 -10.30 4.12
N LYS A 150 -33.11 -10.59 5.24
CA LYS A 150 -33.67 -9.58 6.15
C LYS A 150 -32.59 -8.67 6.71
N ASP A 151 -31.48 -9.23 7.18
CA ASP A 151 -30.36 -8.42 7.70
C ASP A 151 -29.77 -7.51 6.62
N LEU A 152 -29.55 -8.04 5.41
CA LEU A 152 -28.99 -7.26 4.31
C LEU A 152 -29.93 -6.13 3.86
N ARG A 153 -31.24 -6.40 3.72
CA ARG A 153 -32.23 -5.40 3.30
C ARG A 153 -32.54 -4.39 4.40
N ASN A 154 -32.94 -4.88 5.58
CA ASN A 154 -33.56 -4.05 6.61
C ASN A 154 -32.51 -3.38 7.51
N ASN A 155 -31.48 -4.13 7.94
CA ASN A 155 -30.49 -3.58 8.87
C ASN A 155 -29.36 -2.85 8.14
N LYS A 156 -28.92 -3.40 7.00
CA LYS A 156 -27.78 -2.86 6.23
C LYS A 156 -28.19 -2.00 5.04
N GLY A 157 -29.46 -1.98 4.67
CA GLY A 157 -30.01 -1.10 3.62
C GLY A 157 -29.60 -1.47 2.20
N TYR A 158 -29.14 -2.71 1.95
CA TYR A 158 -28.80 -3.18 0.62
C TYR A 158 -30.06 -3.54 -0.17
N LYS A 159 -30.24 -2.88 -1.32
CA LYS A 159 -31.41 -3.05 -2.19
C LYS A 159 -31.17 -4.00 -3.36
N GLU A 160 -29.92 -4.29 -3.68
CA GLU A 160 -29.51 -5.15 -4.79
C GLU A 160 -28.56 -6.21 -4.27
N MET A 161 -28.87 -7.46 -4.56
CA MET A 161 -28.14 -8.63 -4.10
C MET A 161 -28.11 -9.73 -5.14
N ILE A 162 -27.18 -10.65 -5.00
CA ILE A 162 -27.05 -11.83 -5.84
C ILE A 162 -26.99 -13.06 -4.93
N VAL A 163 -27.77 -14.08 -5.29
CA VAL A 163 -27.75 -15.40 -4.64
C VAL A 163 -27.08 -16.37 -5.59
N GLU A 164 -26.04 -17.05 -5.11
CA GLU A 164 -25.23 -17.95 -5.92
C GLU A 164 -24.96 -19.27 -5.20
N GLN A 165 -24.68 -20.31 -5.98
CA GLN A 165 -24.14 -21.56 -5.49
C GLN A 165 -22.82 -21.30 -4.76
N GLN A 166 -22.66 -21.90 -3.58
CA GLN A 166 -21.36 -21.92 -2.93
C GLN A 166 -20.41 -22.89 -3.63
N VAL A 167 -19.27 -22.36 -4.07
CA VAL A 167 -18.18 -23.15 -4.67
C VAL A 167 -17.06 -23.37 -3.66
N THR A 168 -16.40 -24.52 -3.73
CA THR A 168 -15.26 -24.89 -2.89
C THR A 168 -13.94 -24.66 -3.61
N GLY A 169 -12.84 -24.50 -2.88
CA GLY A 169 -11.50 -24.36 -3.43
C GLY A 169 -10.64 -23.32 -2.70
N ASP A 170 -9.49 -23.00 -3.28
CA ASP A 170 -8.61 -21.93 -2.84
C ASP A 170 -9.06 -20.59 -3.43
N ASP A 171 -9.29 -19.57 -2.58
CA ASP A 171 -9.53 -18.17 -2.99
C ASP A 171 -8.23 -17.59 -3.58
N THR A 172 -8.14 -17.58 -4.90
CA THR A 172 -6.92 -17.24 -5.65
C THR A 172 -7.14 -16.03 -6.55
N ARG A 173 -6.27 -15.02 -6.44
CA ARG A 173 -6.25 -13.90 -7.38
C ARG A 173 -5.15 -14.10 -8.41
N LEU A 174 -5.53 -14.13 -9.68
CA LEU A 174 -4.64 -14.14 -10.83
C LEU A 174 -4.53 -12.72 -11.41
N PHE A 175 -3.34 -12.34 -11.88
CA PHE A 175 -3.10 -11.08 -12.57
C PHE A 175 -2.88 -11.36 -14.05
N VAL A 176 -3.80 -10.87 -14.86
CA VAL A 176 -3.71 -10.92 -16.32
C VAL A 176 -3.23 -9.56 -16.82
N VAL A 177 -2.21 -9.58 -17.69
CA VAL A 177 -1.73 -8.40 -18.42
C VAL A 177 -1.72 -8.75 -19.91
N GLY A 178 -2.57 -8.08 -20.69
CA GLY A 178 -2.83 -8.47 -22.07
C GLY A 178 -3.36 -9.89 -22.13
N ASP A 179 -2.57 -10.80 -22.69
CA ASP A 179 -2.96 -12.19 -22.96
C ASP A 179 -2.27 -13.22 -22.06
N GLN A 180 -1.58 -12.77 -21.01
CA GLN A 180 -0.78 -13.63 -20.13
C GLN A 180 -1.15 -13.47 -18.66
N VAL A 181 -1.10 -14.58 -17.92
CA VAL A 181 -1.14 -14.58 -16.45
C VAL A 181 0.28 -14.37 -15.93
N CYS A 182 0.54 -13.22 -15.32
CA CYS A 182 1.88 -12.83 -14.87
C CYS A 182 2.16 -13.20 -13.42
N SER A 183 1.12 -13.33 -12.60
CA SER A 183 1.24 -13.74 -11.20
C SER A 183 -0.10 -14.25 -10.65
N ALA A 184 -0.05 -15.04 -9.59
CA ALA A 184 -1.17 -15.43 -8.79
C ALA A 184 -0.80 -15.60 -7.32
N PHE A 185 -1.72 -15.25 -6.43
CA PHE A 185 -1.62 -15.56 -5.02
C PHE A 185 -2.92 -16.14 -4.48
N LYS A 186 -2.81 -17.08 -3.55
CA LYS A 186 -3.93 -17.55 -2.74
C LYS A 186 -4.05 -16.69 -1.47
N ARG A 187 -5.26 -16.48 -0.98
CA ARG A 187 -5.50 -15.85 0.32
C ARG A 187 -5.69 -16.90 1.39
N ILE A 188 -4.93 -16.80 2.47
CA ILE A 188 -5.11 -17.66 3.65
C ILE A 188 -5.55 -16.82 4.84
N PRO A 189 -6.37 -17.38 5.76
CA PRO A 189 -6.74 -16.68 6.98
C PRO A 189 -5.53 -16.32 7.84
N ALA A 190 -5.74 -15.36 8.74
CA ALA A 190 -4.71 -14.99 9.72
C ALA A 190 -4.26 -16.24 10.50
N ASN A 191 -2.96 -16.40 10.68
CA ASN A 191 -2.37 -17.60 11.26
C ASN A 191 -1.05 -17.27 11.96
N VAL A 192 -0.58 -18.18 12.80
CA VAL A 192 0.80 -18.24 13.31
C VAL A 192 1.37 -19.63 13.07
N VAL A 193 2.69 -19.74 12.98
CA VAL A 193 3.39 -21.02 12.89
C VAL A 193 4.18 -21.19 14.18
N GLY A 194 3.98 -22.32 14.87
CA GLY A 194 4.67 -22.64 16.11
C GLY A 194 6.16 -22.79 15.89
N ASP A 195 6.94 -22.31 16.84
CA ASP A 195 8.38 -22.55 16.94
C ASP A 195 8.73 -23.54 18.05
N GLY A 196 7.72 -24.03 18.81
CA GLY A 196 7.87 -24.93 19.95
C GLY A 196 8.23 -24.23 21.26
N GLU A 197 8.36 -22.90 21.27
CA GLU A 197 8.85 -22.14 22.43
C GLU A 197 7.90 -20.99 22.81
N ASN A 198 7.41 -20.25 21.82
CA ASN A 198 6.62 -19.04 22.03
C ASN A 198 5.11 -19.34 22.04
N THR A 199 4.40 -18.61 22.89
CA THR A 199 2.93 -18.68 22.93
C THR A 199 2.31 -18.08 21.66
N ILE A 200 1.06 -18.46 21.36
CA ILE A 200 0.28 -17.84 20.25
C ILE A 200 0.28 -16.31 20.37
N GLU A 201 0.15 -15.74 21.58
CA GLU A 201 0.20 -14.29 21.77
C GLU A 201 1.54 -13.66 21.34
N GLU A 202 2.65 -14.30 21.70
CA GLU A 202 4.01 -13.85 21.35
C GLU A 202 4.26 -13.99 19.85
N LEU A 203 3.85 -15.10 19.24
CA LEU A 203 3.91 -15.32 17.81
C LEU A 203 3.12 -14.25 17.05
N ILE A 204 1.90 -13.90 17.51
CA ILE A 204 1.11 -12.81 16.93
C ILE A 204 1.85 -11.47 17.05
N LYS A 205 2.48 -11.18 18.19
CA LYS A 205 3.24 -9.93 18.41
C LYS A 205 4.44 -9.85 17.45
N THR A 206 5.22 -10.91 17.32
CA THR A 206 6.37 -11.00 16.41
C THR A 206 5.92 -10.84 14.96
N LYS A 207 4.93 -11.61 14.53
CA LYS A 207 4.36 -11.53 13.18
C LYS A 207 3.82 -10.13 12.87
N ASN A 208 3.17 -9.46 13.82
CA ASN A 208 2.71 -8.09 13.63
C ASN A 208 3.85 -7.06 13.50
N LYS A 209 5.02 -7.28 14.11
CA LYS A 209 6.21 -6.42 13.89
C LYS A 209 6.69 -6.54 12.46
N GLU A 210 6.76 -7.76 11.93
CA GLU A 210 7.13 -8.02 10.53
C GLU A 210 6.11 -7.43 9.55
N ARG A 211 4.80 -7.64 9.82
CA ARG A 211 3.72 -7.07 9.01
C ARG A 211 3.82 -5.55 8.89
N ARG A 212 4.23 -4.84 9.95
CA ARG A 212 4.43 -3.36 9.90
C ARG A 212 5.49 -2.95 8.87
N LEU A 213 6.50 -3.79 8.65
CA LEU A 213 7.57 -3.52 7.69
C LEU A 213 7.20 -3.95 6.27
N ASN A 214 6.21 -4.82 6.10
CA ASN A 214 5.72 -5.25 4.80
C ASN A 214 4.79 -4.17 4.18
N PRO A 215 5.11 -3.61 2.99
CA PRO A 215 4.30 -2.56 2.38
C PRO A 215 2.84 -2.94 2.11
N HIS A 216 2.55 -4.22 1.86
CA HIS A 216 1.21 -4.74 1.64
C HIS A 216 0.46 -4.98 2.96
N LEU A 217 1.10 -5.64 3.94
CA LEU A 217 0.47 -6.12 5.17
C LEU A 217 0.44 -5.11 6.32
N SER A 218 1.15 -3.98 6.20
CA SER A 218 1.32 -2.97 7.27
C SER A 218 0.03 -2.45 7.91
N LYS A 219 -1.07 -2.42 7.15
CA LYS A 219 -2.39 -1.96 7.63
C LYS A 219 -3.32 -3.09 8.09
N SER A 220 -2.88 -4.34 7.94
CA SER A 220 -3.66 -5.56 8.15
C SER A 220 -3.14 -6.34 9.36
N GLN A 221 -2.96 -5.68 10.50
CA GLN A 221 -2.46 -6.33 11.70
C GLN A 221 -3.46 -7.34 12.27
N ILE A 222 -2.95 -8.44 12.81
CA ILE A 222 -3.73 -9.42 13.54
C ILE A 222 -4.12 -8.80 14.88
N LYS A 223 -5.41 -8.63 15.12
CA LYS A 223 -5.94 -8.03 16.34
C LYS A 223 -6.39 -9.12 17.29
N ILE A 224 -5.91 -9.09 18.53
CA ILE A 224 -6.40 -9.95 19.60
C ILE A 224 -7.68 -9.35 20.14
N ASP A 225 -8.82 -9.83 19.65
CA ASP A 225 -10.15 -9.42 20.08
C ASP A 225 -10.99 -10.60 20.60
N LYS A 226 -12.24 -10.34 21.02
CA LYS A 226 -13.14 -11.38 21.51
C LYS A 226 -13.45 -12.45 20.45
N LYS A 227 -13.47 -12.09 19.16
CA LYS A 227 -13.76 -13.03 18.07
C LYS A 227 -12.60 -14.00 17.89
N LEU A 228 -11.37 -13.49 17.88
CA LEU A 228 -10.16 -14.33 17.81
C LEU A 228 -10.08 -15.27 19.03
N LYS A 229 -10.28 -14.75 20.25
CA LYS A 229 -10.26 -15.58 21.46
C LYS A 229 -11.30 -16.71 21.38
N GLY A 230 -12.55 -16.37 21.08
CA GLY A 230 -13.60 -17.38 20.93
C GLY A 230 -13.36 -18.37 19.78
N TYR A 231 -12.62 -17.97 18.74
CA TYR A 231 -12.22 -18.86 17.65
C TYR A 231 -11.17 -19.89 18.09
N LEU A 232 -10.19 -19.46 18.89
CA LEU A 232 -9.18 -20.33 19.49
C LEU A 232 -9.81 -21.30 20.50
N ASP A 233 -10.65 -20.77 21.41
CA ASP A 233 -11.29 -21.55 22.46
C ASP A 233 -12.10 -22.72 21.87
N LYS A 234 -12.85 -22.48 20.79
CA LYS A 234 -13.61 -23.52 20.05
C LYS A 234 -12.75 -24.62 19.45
N ARG A 235 -11.46 -24.38 19.25
CA ARG A 235 -10.49 -25.34 18.71
C ARG A 235 -9.57 -25.91 19.78
N GLY A 236 -9.86 -25.67 21.06
CA GLY A 236 -9.06 -26.16 22.18
C GLY A 236 -7.75 -25.41 22.41
N PHE A 237 -7.58 -24.25 21.77
CA PHE A 237 -6.40 -23.40 21.94
C PHE A 237 -6.69 -22.19 22.83
N SER A 238 -5.65 -21.64 23.43
CA SER A 238 -5.70 -20.36 24.12
C SER A 238 -4.53 -19.48 23.68
N LEU A 239 -4.55 -18.20 24.02
CA LEU A 239 -3.42 -17.30 23.75
C LEU A 239 -2.11 -17.74 24.42
N LYS A 240 -2.19 -18.58 25.47
CA LYS A 240 -1.04 -19.11 26.21
C LYS A 240 -0.55 -20.46 25.67
N THR A 241 -1.27 -21.07 24.72
CA THR A 241 -0.81 -22.30 24.06
C THR A 241 0.51 -22.01 23.35
N ILE A 242 1.48 -22.90 23.52
CA ILE A 242 2.72 -22.97 22.73
C ILE A 242 2.48 -24.03 21.64
N PRO A 243 2.31 -23.64 20.37
CA PRO A 243 2.10 -24.61 19.29
C PRO A 243 3.41 -25.35 18.98
N GLU A 244 3.28 -26.58 18.49
CA GLU A 244 4.45 -27.38 18.11
C GLU A 244 5.24 -26.73 16.98
N LYS A 245 6.54 -27.03 16.90
CA LYS A 245 7.40 -26.45 15.86
C LYS A 245 6.90 -26.86 14.46
N GLY A 246 6.56 -25.88 13.64
CA GLY A 246 6.02 -26.06 12.29
C GLY A 246 4.49 -26.18 12.24
N GLU A 247 3.80 -26.29 13.38
CA GLU A 247 2.35 -26.35 13.43
C GLU A 247 1.73 -25.00 13.07
N ARG A 248 0.87 -24.97 12.05
CA ARG A 248 0.16 -23.76 11.65
C ARG A 248 -1.19 -23.65 12.35
N ILE A 249 -1.33 -22.65 13.21
CA ILE A 249 -2.58 -22.32 13.89
C ILE A 249 -3.27 -21.17 13.18
N PHE A 250 -4.45 -21.43 12.61
CA PHE A 250 -5.33 -20.37 12.11
C PHE A 250 -6.00 -19.62 13.26
N LEU A 251 -6.26 -18.32 13.06
CA LEU A 251 -6.79 -17.39 14.08
C LEU A 251 -8.21 -16.91 13.74
N ASN A 252 -8.68 -17.19 12.52
CA ASN A 252 -10.05 -17.04 12.03
C ASN A 252 -10.20 -17.80 10.70
N GLU A 253 -11.39 -17.76 10.08
CA GLU A 253 -11.68 -18.41 8.78
C GLU A 253 -11.68 -17.42 7.60
N SER A 254 -11.50 -16.13 7.89
CA SER A 254 -11.71 -15.07 6.90
C SER A 254 -10.46 -14.86 6.05
N THR A 255 -10.62 -14.90 4.72
CA THR A 255 -9.58 -14.56 3.75
C THR A 255 -9.50 -13.04 3.46
N ILE A 256 -10.22 -12.21 4.24
CA ILE A 256 -10.26 -10.76 4.05
C ILE A 256 -9.03 -10.11 4.70
N ALA A 257 -8.38 -9.20 3.98
CA ALA A 257 -7.20 -8.49 4.46
C ALA A 257 -7.41 -7.74 5.79
N SER A 258 -8.61 -7.21 6.07
CA SER A 258 -8.92 -6.52 7.33
C SER A 258 -9.00 -7.47 8.53
N ALA A 259 -9.22 -8.78 8.29
CA ALA A 259 -9.18 -9.83 9.30
C ALA A 259 -7.76 -10.41 9.50
N GLY A 260 -6.74 -9.80 8.87
CA GLY A 260 -5.35 -10.23 8.99
C GLY A 260 -4.96 -11.34 8.02
N ALA A 261 -5.78 -11.62 7.01
CA ALA A 261 -5.44 -12.59 5.96
C ALA A 261 -4.10 -12.26 5.28
N GLU A 262 -3.49 -13.31 4.74
CA GLU A 262 -2.19 -13.30 4.11
C GLU A 262 -2.27 -13.78 2.68
N THR A 263 -1.23 -13.48 1.91
CA THR A 263 -1.11 -13.88 0.52
C THR A 263 0.05 -14.85 0.39
N VAL A 264 -0.21 -15.99 -0.27
CA VAL A 264 0.79 -16.99 -0.61
C VAL A 264 0.91 -17.00 -2.12
N GLU A 265 2.10 -16.78 -2.64
CA GLU A 265 2.35 -16.79 -4.08
C GLU A 265 2.29 -18.22 -4.62
N VAL A 266 1.51 -18.42 -5.70
CA VAL A 266 1.19 -19.75 -6.24
C VAL A 266 1.20 -19.78 -7.77
N THR A 267 1.92 -18.88 -8.44
CA THR A 267 1.90 -18.79 -9.93
C THR A 267 2.35 -20.08 -10.58
N ASN A 268 3.38 -20.71 -10.02
CA ASN A 268 3.94 -21.95 -10.53
C ASN A 268 3.01 -23.15 -10.31
N ASP A 269 2.08 -23.05 -9.36
CA ASP A 269 1.14 -24.12 -9.02
C ASP A 269 -0.16 -24.08 -9.82
N LEU A 270 -0.31 -23.09 -10.72
CA LEU A 270 -1.48 -22.93 -11.56
C LEU A 270 -1.53 -23.96 -12.69
N THR A 271 -2.69 -24.55 -12.91
CA THR A 271 -2.93 -25.41 -14.09
C THR A 271 -3.03 -24.58 -15.37
N PRO A 272 -2.74 -25.16 -16.55
CA PRO A 272 -2.96 -24.48 -17.83
C PRO A 272 -4.41 -24.01 -18.02
N GLU A 273 -5.37 -24.79 -17.54
CA GLU A 273 -6.79 -24.46 -17.61
C GLU A 273 -7.13 -23.23 -16.76
N SER A 274 -6.61 -23.15 -15.52
CA SER A 274 -6.79 -21.96 -14.66
C SER A 274 -6.26 -20.69 -15.36
N LYS A 275 -5.11 -20.79 -16.05
CA LYS A 275 -4.53 -19.65 -16.78
C LYS A 275 -5.38 -19.25 -17.98
N LYS A 276 -5.86 -20.23 -18.76
CA LYS A 276 -6.73 -20.02 -19.92
C LYS A 276 -8.05 -19.34 -19.51
N ILE A 277 -8.69 -19.84 -18.45
CA ILE A 277 -9.92 -19.26 -17.90
C ILE A 277 -9.70 -17.82 -17.44
N ALA A 278 -8.58 -17.53 -16.75
CA ALA A 278 -8.27 -16.17 -16.33
C ALA A 278 -8.12 -15.20 -17.50
N VAL A 279 -7.40 -15.60 -18.55
CA VAL A 279 -7.24 -14.79 -19.77
C VAL A 279 -8.58 -14.58 -20.46
N ALA A 280 -9.39 -15.62 -20.63
CA ALA A 280 -10.74 -15.50 -21.19
C ALA A 280 -11.62 -14.57 -20.34
N ALA A 281 -11.53 -14.65 -19.02
CA ALA A 281 -12.25 -13.78 -18.09
C ALA A 281 -11.87 -12.30 -18.28
N ALA A 282 -10.58 -11.99 -18.40
CA ALA A 282 -10.12 -10.63 -18.69
C ALA A 282 -10.62 -10.14 -20.07
N LYS A 283 -10.55 -11.00 -21.10
CA LYS A 283 -11.01 -10.72 -22.47
C LYS A 283 -12.52 -10.54 -22.61
N SER A 284 -13.31 -11.02 -21.65
CA SER A 284 -14.77 -10.76 -21.61
C SER A 284 -15.11 -9.26 -21.54
N LEU A 285 -14.15 -8.42 -21.16
CA LEU A 285 -14.27 -6.97 -21.09
C LEU A 285 -13.29 -6.30 -22.07
N THR A 286 -13.79 -5.90 -23.24
CA THR A 286 -12.98 -5.26 -24.29
C THR A 286 -12.18 -4.07 -23.76
N GLY A 287 -10.88 -4.06 -24.08
CA GLY A 287 -9.94 -3.01 -23.67
C GLY A 287 -9.45 -3.08 -22.23
N LEU A 288 -9.80 -4.14 -21.48
CA LEU A 288 -9.28 -4.35 -20.13
C LEU A 288 -7.92 -5.07 -20.17
N VAL A 289 -6.86 -4.28 -20.31
CA VAL A 289 -5.47 -4.77 -20.41
C VAL A 289 -4.96 -5.40 -19.13
N VAL A 290 -5.19 -4.75 -17.98
CA VAL A 290 -4.72 -5.22 -16.67
C VAL A 290 -5.94 -5.62 -15.85
N CYS A 291 -6.04 -6.90 -15.49
CA CYS A 291 -7.16 -7.45 -14.75
C CYS A 291 -6.69 -8.30 -13.58
N GLY A 292 -7.23 -8.04 -12.39
CA GLY A 292 -7.19 -9.01 -11.30
C GLY A 292 -8.41 -9.91 -11.42
N VAL A 293 -8.18 -11.20 -11.65
CA VAL A 293 -9.24 -12.21 -11.77
C VAL A 293 -9.25 -13.03 -10.50
N ASP A 294 -10.34 -12.97 -9.74
CA ASP A 294 -10.51 -13.79 -8.55
C ASP A 294 -11.20 -15.08 -8.93
N ILE A 295 -10.54 -16.20 -8.66
CA ILE A 295 -10.96 -17.53 -9.06
C ILE A 295 -10.96 -18.42 -7.83
N MET A 296 -12.06 -19.15 -7.64
CA MET A 296 -12.10 -20.30 -6.74
C MET A 296 -11.55 -21.51 -7.48
N ILE A 297 -10.40 -22.01 -7.04
CA ILE A 297 -9.70 -23.14 -7.68
C ILE A 297 -9.79 -24.38 -6.78
N ASP A 298 -10.53 -25.39 -7.21
CA ASP A 298 -10.57 -26.69 -6.55
C ASP A 298 -9.76 -27.70 -7.37
N LYS A 299 -8.49 -27.90 -6.97
CA LYS A 299 -7.59 -28.82 -7.67
C LYS A 299 -8.08 -30.27 -7.64
N LYS A 300 -8.81 -30.67 -6.59
CA LYS A 300 -9.30 -32.05 -6.46
C LYS A 300 -10.47 -32.32 -7.41
N LYS A 301 -11.34 -31.32 -7.59
CA LYS A 301 -12.49 -31.41 -8.52
C LYS A 301 -12.15 -30.94 -9.94
N GLY A 302 -10.99 -30.33 -10.15
CA GLY A 302 -10.59 -29.75 -11.44
C GLY A 302 -11.42 -28.51 -11.84
N THR A 303 -12.07 -27.83 -10.88
CA THR A 303 -12.97 -26.71 -11.17
C THR A 303 -12.31 -25.35 -10.94
N ASN A 304 -12.62 -24.39 -11.81
CA ASN A 304 -12.13 -23.01 -11.76
C ASN A 304 -13.29 -22.05 -11.97
N TYR A 305 -13.82 -21.46 -10.90
CA TYR A 305 -14.95 -20.54 -10.98
C TYR A 305 -14.51 -19.10 -10.75
N VAL A 306 -14.71 -18.23 -11.74
CA VAL A 306 -14.43 -16.80 -11.63
C VAL A 306 -15.49 -16.15 -10.74
N LEU A 307 -15.05 -15.42 -9.72
CA LEU A 307 -15.90 -14.78 -8.71
C LEU A 307 -16.05 -13.27 -8.94
N GLU A 308 -14.97 -12.60 -9.33
CA GLU A 308 -14.95 -11.17 -9.60
C GLU A 308 -13.80 -10.79 -10.57
N LEU A 309 -14.00 -9.67 -11.27
CA LEU A 309 -13.00 -9.04 -12.12
C LEU A 309 -12.67 -7.66 -11.58
N ASN A 310 -11.38 -7.34 -11.47
CA ASN A 310 -10.88 -6.10 -10.91
C ASN A 310 -10.10 -5.31 -11.97
N SER A 311 -10.66 -4.17 -12.42
CA SER A 311 -10.02 -3.30 -13.44
C SER A 311 -8.87 -2.43 -12.91
N ARG A 312 -8.66 -2.41 -11.59
CA ARG A 312 -7.57 -1.68 -10.94
C ARG A 312 -7.03 -2.52 -9.79
N PRO A 313 -6.44 -3.68 -10.07
CA PRO A 313 -6.06 -4.62 -9.04
C PRO A 313 -4.86 -4.07 -8.25
N ASN A 314 -4.84 -4.34 -6.95
CA ASN A 314 -3.71 -4.00 -6.08
C ASN A 314 -2.63 -5.06 -6.25
N LEU A 315 -1.44 -4.65 -6.70
CA LEU A 315 -0.32 -5.55 -6.98
C LEU A 315 0.40 -6.03 -5.70
N GLY A 316 0.10 -5.43 -4.54
CA GLY A 316 0.86 -5.62 -3.31
C GLY A 316 0.93 -7.08 -2.83
N GLY A 317 -0.11 -7.89 -3.06
CA GLY A 317 -0.11 -9.29 -2.66
C GLY A 317 0.89 -10.16 -3.44
N SER A 318 1.23 -9.77 -4.67
CA SER A 318 2.26 -10.44 -5.46
C SER A 318 3.64 -9.80 -5.33
N LEU A 319 3.69 -8.49 -5.09
CA LEU A 319 4.96 -7.77 -4.90
C LEU A 319 5.58 -8.04 -3.52
N PHE A 320 4.74 -8.27 -2.50
CA PHE A 320 5.13 -8.47 -1.10
C PHE A 320 4.31 -9.60 -0.45
N PRO A 321 4.31 -10.81 -1.02
CA PRO A 321 3.59 -11.94 -0.44
C PRO A 321 4.10 -12.24 0.98
N ALA A 322 3.25 -12.86 1.80
CA ALA A 322 3.69 -13.37 3.09
C ALA A 322 4.60 -14.59 2.89
N GLU A 323 4.22 -15.46 1.96
CA GLU A 323 4.90 -16.72 1.64
C GLU A 323 5.03 -16.89 0.12
N GLY A 324 6.12 -17.52 -0.33
CA GLY A 324 6.40 -17.72 -1.75
C GLY A 324 7.23 -16.58 -2.36
N GLU A 325 7.54 -16.74 -3.65
CA GLU A 325 8.42 -15.85 -4.39
C GLU A 325 7.67 -14.61 -4.89
N ALA A 326 8.12 -13.40 -4.53
CA ALA A 326 7.52 -12.18 -5.06
C ALA A 326 7.65 -12.08 -6.59
N LYS A 327 6.59 -11.58 -7.25
CA LYS A 327 6.55 -11.42 -8.72
C LYS A 327 6.48 -9.95 -9.12
N ASN A 328 7.35 -9.53 -10.04
CA ASN A 328 7.35 -8.18 -10.60
C ASN A 328 6.26 -7.99 -11.66
N ILE A 329 5.01 -7.82 -11.22
CA ILE A 329 3.89 -7.56 -12.14
C ILE A 329 4.07 -6.21 -12.86
N SER A 330 4.69 -5.23 -12.20
CA SER A 330 4.93 -3.90 -12.76
C SER A 330 5.69 -3.97 -14.08
N LYS A 331 6.70 -4.86 -14.18
CA LYS A 331 7.45 -5.13 -15.41
C LYS A 331 6.52 -5.43 -16.58
N TYR A 332 5.62 -6.41 -16.43
CA TYR A 332 4.71 -6.83 -17.50
C TYR A 332 3.75 -5.72 -17.93
N ILE A 333 3.27 -4.91 -16.98
CA ILE A 333 2.37 -3.79 -17.31
C ILE A 333 3.13 -2.72 -18.11
N ILE A 334 4.36 -2.39 -17.70
CA ILE A 334 5.19 -1.43 -18.44
C ILE A 334 5.60 -1.98 -19.81
N ASP A 335 5.97 -3.26 -19.92
CA ASP A 335 6.25 -3.93 -21.20
C ASP A 335 5.08 -3.78 -22.18
N TYR A 336 3.84 -3.95 -21.69
CA TYR A 336 2.64 -3.83 -22.52
C TYR A 336 2.42 -2.39 -23.03
N TYR A 337 2.51 -1.40 -22.15
CA TYR A 337 2.19 -0.02 -22.53
C TYR A 337 3.33 0.69 -23.26
N PHE A 338 4.58 0.31 -22.98
CA PHE A 338 5.79 0.90 -23.52
C PHE A 338 6.77 -0.20 -23.98
N PRO A 339 6.42 -0.97 -25.03
CA PRO A 339 7.30 -2.03 -25.54
C PRO A 339 8.67 -1.51 -25.99
N GLU A 340 8.76 -0.25 -26.41
CA GLU A 340 10.01 0.44 -26.77
C GLU A 340 10.95 0.68 -25.57
N SER A 341 10.43 0.52 -24.34
CA SER A 341 11.18 0.66 -23.10
C SER A 341 11.64 -0.68 -22.51
N ILE A 342 11.36 -1.79 -23.20
CA ILE A 342 11.87 -3.10 -22.83
C ILE A 342 13.38 -3.05 -23.00
N PRO A 343 14.16 -3.32 -21.95
CA PRO A 343 15.61 -3.19 -22.04
C PRO A 343 16.24 -4.36 -22.82
N ASP A 344 17.33 -4.08 -23.52
CA ASP A 344 18.12 -5.10 -24.23
C ASP A 344 18.85 -6.07 -23.27
N LYS A 345 19.06 -5.66 -22.01
CA LYS A 345 19.62 -6.47 -20.92
C LYS A 345 18.78 -6.28 -19.66
N ASP A 346 18.74 -7.27 -18.78
CA ASP A 346 17.93 -7.19 -17.56
C ASP A 346 18.33 -5.95 -16.71
N ILE A 347 17.41 -5.01 -16.50
CA ILE A 347 17.66 -3.74 -15.77
C ILE A 347 17.99 -4.00 -14.29
N SER A 348 17.79 -5.22 -13.81
CA SER A 348 18.14 -5.69 -12.47
C SER A 348 19.59 -5.33 -12.08
N ASP A 349 20.51 -5.24 -13.05
CA ASP A 349 21.92 -4.93 -12.81
C ASP A 349 22.28 -3.43 -12.83
N HIS A 350 21.39 -2.52 -13.24
CA HIS A 350 21.80 -1.15 -13.58
C HIS A 350 21.07 0.01 -12.90
N ASN A 351 20.04 -0.22 -12.07
CA ASN A 351 19.31 0.90 -11.47
C ASN A 351 19.00 0.73 -9.98
N ASN A 352 20.05 0.73 -9.16
CA ASN A 352 19.96 0.94 -7.72
C ASN A 352 19.44 2.33 -7.34
N LEU A 353 19.22 3.24 -8.30
CA LEU A 353 18.65 4.56 -8.05
C LEU A 353 17.12 4.50 -7.86
N TYR A 354 16.57 5.28 -6.94
CA TYR A 354 15.12 5.46 -6.75
C TYR A 354 14.78 6.91 -6.39
N PHE A 355 13.61 7.41 -6.78
CA PHE A 355 13.20 8.79 -6.48
C PHE A 355 12.66 8.96 -5.05
N ASP A 356 12.76 10.17 -4.51
CA ASP A 356 12.19 10.52 -3.20
C ASP A 356 10.67 10.72 -3.26
N TYR A 357 9.95 9.60 -3.27
CA TYR A 357 8.49 9.58 -3.30
C TYR A 357 7.87 10.28 -2.09
N GLU A 358 8.46 10.21 -0.89
CA GLU A 358 7.90 10.84 0.31
C GLU A 358 7.88 12.37 0.18
N SER A 359 8.97 12.95 -0.32
CA SER A 359 9.04 14.38 -0.59
C SER A 359 8.02 14.80 -1.65
N ILE A 360 7.94 14.06 -2.76
CA ILE A 360 6.99 14.32 -3.86
C ILE A 360 5.54 14.25 -3.39
N GLU A 361 5.18 13.18 -2.68
CA GLU A 361 3.82 12.94 -2.19
C GLU A 361 3.38 14.05 -1.23
N LYS A 362 4.29 14.48 -0.35
CA LYS A 362 4.04 15.52 0.64
C LYS A 362 3.78 16.89 0.02
N ILE A 363 4.58 17.31 -0.96
CA ILE A 363 4.40 18.62 -1.62
C ILE A 363 3.11 18.66 -2.44
N LEU A 364 2.75 17.56 -3.10
CA LEU A 364 1.51 17.42 -3.88
C LEU A 364 0.29 17.43 -2.95
N LYS A 365 0.29 16.62 -1.88
CA LYS A 365 -0.84 16.58 -0.93
C LYS A 365 -1.10 17.90 -0.22
N ARG A 366 -0.04 18.68 0.03
CA ARG A 366 -0.15 20.02 0.63
C ARG A 366 -0.62 21.08 -0.36
N GLY A 367 -0.71 20.76 -1.65
CA GLY A 367 -1.06 21.72 -2.70
C GLY A 367 0.02 22.77 -2.94
N VAL A 368 1.27 22.51 -2.56
CA VAL A 368 2.40 23.41 -2.84
C VAL A 368 2.66 23.46 -4.34
N VAL A 369 2.51 22.31 -5.00
CA VAL A 369 2.61 22.17 -6.46
C VAL A 369 1.43 21.34 -6.97
N LYS A 370 1.01 21.60 -8.21
CA LYS A 370 -0.01 20.78 -8.90
C LYS A 370 0.58 19.50 -9.49
N GLU A 371 1.83 19.58 -9.92
CA GLU A 371 2.60 18.53 -10.56
C GLU A 371 4.07 18.54 -10.07
N ALA A 372 4.71 17.38 -10.12
CA ALA A 372 6.10 17.17 -9.80
C ALA A 372 6.72 16.25 -10.86
N ILE A 373 7.69 16.77 -11.60
CA ILE A 373 8.44 16.02 -12.61
C ILE A 373 9.68 15.42 -11.95
N VAL A 374 9.87 14.12 -12.10
CA VAL A 374 11.05 13.41 -11.60
C VAL A 374 12.15 13.53 -12.67
N PRO A 375 13.36 14.03 -12.32
CA PRO A 375 14.49 14.05 -13.24
C PRO A 375 14.76 12.68 -13.87
N SER A 376 15.08 12.66 -15.16
CA SER A 376 15.46 11.44 -15.87
C SER A 376 16.81 10.89 -15.39
N ILE A 377 16.97 9.57 -15.51
CA ILE A 377 18.25 8.90 -15.29
C ILE A 377 19.20 9.28 -16.44
N PRO A 378 20.50 9.55 -16.19
CA PRO A 378 21.48 9.83 -17.25
C PRO A 378 21.58 8.70 -18.28
N GLU A 379 21.69 9.05 -19.56
CA GLU A 379 21.78 8.09 -20.68
C GLU A 379 23.14 7.36 -20.74
N ASP A 380 24.19 7.95 -20.18
CA ASP A 380 25.56 7.43 -20.15
C ASP A 380 25.79 6.37 -19.04
N GLY A 381 24.71 5.92 -18.40
CA GLY A 381 24.74 4.92 -17.34
C GLY A 381 25.02 5.50 -15.95
N LEU A 382 24.85 4.65 -14.93
CA LEU A 382 25.08 5.01 -13.53
C LEU A 382 26.20 4.17 -12.93
N VAL A 383 27.04 4.83 -12.16
CA VAL A 383 28.12 4.25 -11.38
C VAL A 383 27.85 4.55 -9.91
N PHE A 384 27.94 3.52 -9.08
CA PHE A 384 27.65 3.57 -7.66
C PHE A 384 28.93 3.29 -6.89
N LYS A 385 29.39 4.28 -6.10
CA LYS A 385 30.61 4.14 -5.29
C LYS A 385 30.36 4.54 -3.86
N GLN A 386 31.09 3.88 -2.96
CA GLN A 386 31.25 4.35 -1.60
C GLN A 386 32.69 4.79 -1.32
N PHE A 387 32.82 5.82 -0.50
CA PHE A 387 34.09 6.30 0.03
C PHE A 387 34.04 6.30 1.54
N LYS A 388 35.00 5.63 2.19
CA LYS A 388 35.22 5.73 3.63
C LYS A 388 36.44 6.60 3.90
N VAL A 389 36.21 7.78 4.46
CA VAL A 389 37.22 8.81 4.67
C VAL A 389 37.63 8.85 6.14
N PHE A 390 38.93 8.70 6.40
CA PHE A 390 39.54 8.71 7.72
C PHE A 390 40.38 9.98 7.94
N GLY A 391 40.55 10.34 9.22
CA GLY A 391 41.33 11.49 9.68
C GLY A 391 40.49 12.50 10.46
N LYS A 392 40.91 13.77 10.46
CA LYS A 392 40.16 14.87 11.09
C LYS A 392 39.06 15.36 10.16
N VAL A 393 37.99 14.57 10.04
CA VAL A 393 36.88 14.81 9.09
C VAL A 393 35.50 14.97 9.75
N GLN A 394 35.36 14.67 11.05
CA GLN A 394 34.12 14.93 11.80
C GLN A 394 34.17 16.24 12.57
N GLY A 395 33.02 16.92 12.73
CA GLY A 395 32.91 18.18 13.49
C GLY A 395 33.59 19.40 12.83
N VAL A 396 34.18 19.23 11.65
CA VAL A 396 35.00 20.24 10.96
C VAL A 396 34.38 20.79 9.67
N GLY A 397 33.10 20.50 9.44
CA GLY A 397 32.36 20.96 8.24
C GLY A 397 32.54 20.10 6.99
N PHE A 398 33.33 19.03 7.04
CA PHE A 398 33.61 18.16 5.89
C PHE A 398 32.36 17.64 5.18
N ARG A 399 31.37 17.11 5.92
CA ARG A 399 30.09 16.64 5.33
C ARG A 399 29.34 17.71 4.53
N ASN A 400 29.40 18.97 4.98
CA ASN A 400 28.75 20.07 4.29
C ASN A 400 29.51 20.45 3.01
N TRP A 401 30.84 20.37 3.04
CA TRP A 401 31.66 20.52 1.85
C TRP A 401 31.40 19.38 0.84
N VAL A 402 31.39 18.13 1.28
CA VAL A 402 31.05 16.94 0.47
C VAL A 402 29.70 17.13 -0.22
N TYR A 403 28.67 17.51 0.55
CA TYR A 403 27.34 17.79 0.02
C TYR A 403 27.37 18.81 -1.13
N LYS A 404 28.09 19.92 -0.96
CA LYS A 404 28.21 20.96 -2.02
C LYS A 404 28.92 20.40 -3.26
N GLN A 405 29.98 19.62 -3.07
CA GLN A 405 30.72 19.02 -4.19
C GLN A 405 29.87 18.01 -4.96
N ALA A 406 29.06 17.20 -4.27
CA ALA A 406 28.19 16.21 -4.88
C ALA A 406 27.04 16.87 -5.66
N ILE A 407 26.32 17.82 -5.04
CA ILE A 407 25.23 18.56 -5.70
C ILE A 407 25.74 19.33 -6.91
N GLY A 408 26.89 20.00 -6.81
CA GLY A 408 27.49 20.75 -7.93
C GLY A 408 27.84 19.87 -9.14
N ARG A 409 28.02 18.56 -8.93
CA ARG A 409 28.29 17.55 -9.96
C ARG A 409 27.08 16.70 -10.33
N LYS A 410 25.88 17.08 -9.86
CA LYS A 410 24.63 16.32 -10.09
C LYS A 410 24.71 14.86 -9.61
N LEU A 411 25.47 14.60 -8.55
CA LEU A 411 25.55 13.28 -7.93
C LEU A 411 24.39 13.07 -6.96
N ASN A 412 23.88 11.84 -6.95
CA ASN A 412 22.91 11.35 -5.97
C ASN A 412 23.64 10.63 -4.84
N GLY A 413 22.98 10.40 -3.71
CA GLY A 413 23.56 9.66 -2.59
C GLY A 413 23.51 10.39 -1.27
N TYR A 414 24.48 10.12 -0.41
CA TYR A 414 24.50 10.70 0.92
C TYR A 414 25.88 10.71 1.55
N VAL A 415 26.00 11.51 2.61
CA VAL A 415 27.18 11.52 3.48
C VAL A 415 26.78 11.40 4.94
N GLN A 416 27.48 10.54 5.69
CA GLN A 416 27.21 10.28 7.10
C GLN A 416 28.48 10.10 7.93
N ASN A 417 28.40 10.48 9.21
CA ASN A 417 29.44 10.16 10.17
C ASN A 417 29.27 8.71 10.64
N LEU A 418 30.37 7.98 10.74
CA LEU A 418 30.41 6.66 11.35
C LEU A 418 30.90 6.73 12.80
N LYS A 419 30.65 5.67 13.57
CA LYS A 419 30.99 5.58 15.00
C LYS A 419 32.52 5.54 15.24
N ASP A 420 33.27 5.02 14.27
CA ASP A 420 34.74 4.94 14.29
C ASP A 420 35.44 6.27 13.93
N LYS A 421 34.71 7.40 13.99
CA LYS A 421 35.16 8.75 13.62
C LYS A 421 35.45 8.95 12.13
N SER A 422 35.27 7.94 11.27
CA SER A 422 35.35 8.09 9.82
C SER A 422 34.05 8.68 9.24
N VAL A 423 34.08 9.10 7.97
CA VAL A 423 32.92 9.59 7.22
C VAL A 423 32.67 8.67 6.04
N LEU A 424 31.44 8.15 5.93
CA LEU A 424 30.98 7.41 4.76
C LEU A 424 30.32 8.37 3.77
N ILE A 425 30.70 8.27 2.51
CA ILE A 425 30.09 8.97 1.39
C ILE A 425 29.62 7.90 0.41
N VAL A 426 28.37 7.95 -0.01
CA VAL A 426 27.85 7.11 -1.08
C VAL A 426 27.43 8.05 -2.21
N VAL A 427 27.86 7.78 -3.43
CA VAL A 427 27.50 8.55 -4.63
C VAL A 427 26.97 7.65 -5.72
N ALA A 428 26.01 8.17 -6.49
CA ALA A 428 25.52 7.58 -7.72
C ALA A 428 25.36 8.66 -8.81
N GLY A 429 25.95 8.43 -9.98
CA GLY A 429 25.88 9.34 -11.12
C GLY A 429 26.64 8.79 -12.32
N SER A 430 26.82 9.60 -13.37
CA SER A 430 27.64 9.17 -14.50
C SER A 430 29.09 8.96 -14.11
N GLN A 431 29.77 8.05 -14.82
CA GLN A 431 31.20 7.72 -14.59
C GLN A 431 32.06 8.98 -14.48
N LYS A 432 31.91 9.89 -15.47
CA LYS A 432 32.62 11.17 -15.51
C LYS A 432 32.44 12.00 -14.23
N ASN A 433 31.19 12.13 -13.73
CA ASN A 433 30.91 12.95 -12.56
C ASN A 433 31.42 12.30 -11.26
N VAL A 434 31.38 10.96 -11.19
CA VAL A 434 31.88 10.20 -10.05
C VAL A 434 33.40 10.28 -9.97
N ASP A 435 34.11 10.16 -11.09
CA ASP A 435 35.59 10.23 -11.11
C ASP A 435 36.08 11.64 -10.74
N GLN A 436 35.47 12.68 -11.32
CA GLN A 436 35.74 14.07 -10.94
C GLN A 436 35.45 14.36 -9.45
N PHE A 437 34.53 13.63 -8.84
CA PHE A 437 34.23 13.74 -7.42
C PHE A 437 35.25 12.99 -6.57
N SER A 438 35.63 11.76 -6.97
CA SER A 438 36.67 10.97 -6.29
C SER A 438 37.97 11.77 -6.16
N GLU A 439 38.46 12.35 -7.26
CA GLU A 439 39.69 13.16 -7.25
C GLU A 439 39.67 14.30 -6.24
N VAL A 440 38.52 14.98 -6.11
CA VAL A 440 38.37 16.13 -5.21
C VAL A 440 38.27 15.70 -3.76
N VAL A 441 37.59 14.59 -3.46
CA VAL A 441 37.52 14.03 -2.09
C VAL A 441 38.89 13.56 -1.62
N LEU A 442 39.65 12.87 -2.48
CA LEU A 442 40.97 12.33 -2.16
C LEU A 442 41.99 13.43 -1.81
N LYS A 443 41.88 14.60 -2.43
CA LYS A 443 42.86 15.69 -2.31
C LYS A 443 42.47 16.79 -1.32
N HIS A 444 41.30 16.72 -0.68
CA HIS A 444 40.79 17.83 0.11
C HIS A 444 41.40 17.93 1.51
N ASN A 445 42.32 18.88 1.69
CA ASN A 445 42.90 19.24 2.98
C ASN A 445 42.79 20.74 3.24
N THR A 446 42.49 21.12 4.49
CA THR A 446 42.48 22.52 4.96
C THR A 446 43.06 22.61 6.37
N LYS A 447 43.18 23.82 6.93
CA LYS A 447 43.61 23.99 8.34
C LYS A 447 42.73 23.22 9.34
N LYS A 448 41.44 23.01 9.02
CA LYS A 448 40.46 22.34 9.89
C LYS A 448 40.21 20.88 9.51
N ILE A 449 40.35 20.53 8.23
CA ILE A 449 40.04 19.20 7.67
C ILE A 449 41.34 18.53 7.27
N LYS A 450 41.61 17.35 7.83
CA LYS A 450 42.73 16.50 7.40
C LYS A 450 42.21 15.13 6.98
N VAL A 451 42.33 14.82 5.70
CA VAL A 451 42.07 13.49 5.14
C VAL A 451 43.37 12.70 5.18
N GLU A 452 43.36 11.58 5.90
CA GLU A 452 44.55 10.72 6.10
C GLU A 452 44.50 9.48 5.21
N LYS A 453 43.31 8.89 5.08
CA LYS A 453 43.08 7.70 4.26
C LYS A 453 41.68 7.75 3.67
N VAL A 454 41.54 7.28 2.44
CA VAL A 454 40.24 7.03 1.81
C VAL A 454 40.25 5.61 1.27
N THR A 455 39.18 4.86 1.51
CA THR A 455 38.91 3.61 0.78
C THR A 455 37.77 3.86 -0.18
N GLU A 456 37.88 3.33 -1.39
CA GLU A 456 36.90 3.43 -2.47
C GLU A 456 36.48 2.01 -2.84
N GLU A 457 35.17 1.76 -2.86
CA GLU A 457 34.59 0.46 -3.19
C GLU A 457 33.30 0.66 -4.01
N GLU A 458 32.92 -0.34 -4.78
CA GLU A 458 31.62 -0.36 -5.44
C GLU A 458 30.48 -0.41 -4.42
N TRP A 459 29.38 0.28 -4.73
CA TRP A 459 28.20 0.30 -3.88
C TRP A 459 27.06 -0.47 -4.53
N LEU A 460 26.67 -1.58 -3.90
CA LEU A 460 25.69 -2.52 -4.45
C LEU A 460 24.26 -2.32 -3.94
N GLU A 461 24.06 -1.42 -2.96
CA GLU A 461 22.75 -1.18 -2.36
C GLU A 461 22.02 0.01 -3.03
N PRO A 462 20.69 0.13 -2.86
CA PRO A 462 19.95 1.23 -3.45
C PRO A 462 20.37 2.62 -2.97
N VAL A 463 20.30 3.60 -3.87
CA VAL A 463 20.60 5.01 -3.63
C VAL A 463 19.38 5.87 -3.94
N LYS A 464 19.00 6.74 -3.01
CA LYS A 464 17.93 7.71 -3.24
C LYS A 464 18.43 8.85 -4.13
N MET A 465 17.61 9.28 -5.07
CA MET A 465 17.86 10.44 -5.90
C MET A 465 17.94 11.72 -5.05
N GLY A 466 18.86 12.61 -5.43
CA GLY A 466 19.31 13.73 -4.61
C GLY A 466 20.48 13.34 -3.71
N PHE A 467 21.17 14.33 -3.14
CA PHE A 467 22.26 14.11 -2.21
C PHE A 467 21.87 14.57 -0.80
N GLU A 468 22.11 13.75 0.23
CA GLU A 468 21.68 14.06 1.60
C GLU A 468 22.82 14.02 2.63
N ILE A 469 22.66 14.78 3.72
CA ILE A 469 23.52 14.66 4.90
C ILE A 469 22.75 13.90 5.97
N ILE A 470 23.05 12.61 6.16
CA ILE A 470 22.41 11.79 7.18
C ILE A 470 22.93 12.17 8.57
N GLY A 471 22.05 12.14 9.57
CA GLY A 471 22.41 12.48 10.95
C GLY A 471 22.40 13.99 11.25
N LYS A 472 21.77 14.83 10.42
CA LYS A 472 21.38 16.22 10.79
C LYS A 472 20.25 16.28 11.84
N SER A 473 19.93 15.16 12.49
CA SER A 473 18.81 15.02 13.43
C SER A 473 18.95 15.88 14.69
N GLY A 474 20.13 16.41 15.03
CA GLY A 474 20.28 17.35 16.14
C GLY A 474 19.37 18.59 16.01
N HIS A 475 19.23 19.12 14.80
CA HIS A 475 18.37 20.29 14.55
C HIS A 475 16.89 19.90 14.53
N THR A 476 16.54 18.79 13.87
CA THR A 476 15.15 18.30 13.75
C THR A 476 14.59 17.77 15.08
N LYS A 477 15.44 17.18 15.94
CA LYS A 477 15.08 16.73 17.29
C LYS A 477 14.87 17.93 18.22
N SER A 478 15.72 18.95 18.13
CA SER A 478 15.53 20.24 18.82
C SER A 478 14.24 20.94 18.39
N LEU A 479 13.95 20.99 17.08
CA LEU A 479 12.71 21.53 16.53
C LEU A 479 11.47 20.72 16.93
N LYS A 480 11.53 19.38 16.92
CA LYS A 480 10.45 18.49 17.41
C LYS A 480 10.19 18.68 18.90
N ASN A 481 11.25 18.82 19.71
CA ASN A 481 11.14 19.06 21.14
C ASN A 481 10.51 20.44 21.43
N LYS A 482 10.95 21.49 20.71
CA LYS A 482 10.32 22.83 20.77
C LYS A 482 8.85 22.78 20.35
N LEU A 483 8.53 22.10 19.24
CA LEU A 483 7.16 21.95 18.76
C LEU A 483 6.26 21.19 19.74
N ASN A 484 6.77 20.14 20.39
CA ASN A 484 6.03 19.41 21.41
C ASN A 484 5.80 20.25 22.67
N LYS A 485 6.78 21.06 23.08
CA LYS A 485 6.65 21.99 24.22
C LYS A 485 5.59 23.06 23.94
N GLU A 486 5.59 23.64 22.74
CA GLU A 486 4.56 24.59 22.29
C GLU A 486 3.17 23.94 22.20
N ARG A 487 3.06 22.69 21.75
CA ARG A 487 1.78 21.95 21.73
C ARG A 487 1.22 21.71 23.14
N MET A 488 2.08 21.36 24.10
CA MET A 488 1.67 21.20 25.50
C MET A 488 1.18 22.52 26.09
N LYS A 489 1.93 23.61 25.86
CA LYS A 489 1.55 24.95 26.32
C LYS A 489 0.22 25.42 25.72
N ASN A 490 0.00 25.20 24.42
CA ASN A 490 -1.28 25.51 23.78
C ASN A 490 -2.44 24.68 24.35
N LYS A 491 -2.21 23.40 24.69
CA LYS A 491 -3.23 22.56 25.32
C LYS A 491 -3.59 23.08 26.73
N GLU A 492 -2.60 23.49 27.51
CA GLU A 492 -2.79 24.11 28.83
C GLU A 492 -3.58 25.42 28.72
N LEU A 493 -3.19 26.32 27.82
CA LEU A 493 -3.91 27.56 27.52
C LEU A 493 -5.36 27.31 27.08
N THR A 494 -5.59 26.28 26.28
CA THR A 494 -6.95 25.92 25.83
C THR A 494 -7.81 25.43 27.01
N ASN A 495 -7.24 24.58 27.87
CA ASN A 495 -7.92 24.10 29.07
C ASN A 495 -8.21 25.23 30.06
N GLU A 496 -7.27 26.18 30.21
CA GLU A 496 -7.44 27.37 31.04
C GLU A 496 -8.51 28.29 30.48
N LEU A 497 -8.50 28.54 29.16
CA LEU A 497 -9.55 29.30 28.47
C LEU A 497 -10.92 28.67 28.71
N GLU A 498 -11.05 27.36 28.62
CA GLU A 498 -12.31 26.66 28.92
C GLU A 498 -12.75 26.83 30.38
N ARG A 499 -11.83 26.70 31.34
CA ARG A 499 -12.11 26.89 32.77
C ARG A 499 -12.57 28.31 33.06
N THR A 500 -11.84 29.30 32.56
CA THR A 500 -12.14 30.74 32.73
C THR A 500 -13.47 31.09 32.04
N THR A 501 -13.75 30.52 30.87
CA THR A 501 -15.03 30.71 30.17
C THR A 501 -16.20 30.12 30.96
N LYS A 502 -16.03 28.92 31.54
CA LYS A 502 -17.04 28.31 32.43
C LYS A 502 -17.27 29.13 33.70
N GLN A 503 -16.20 29.64 34.31
CA GLN A 503 -16.31 30.54 35.46
C GLN A 503 -17.01 31.85 35.11
N LEU A 504 -16.64 32.50 34.00
CA LEU A 504 -17.32 33.69 33.49
C LEU A 504 -18.81 33.44 33.25
N LYS A 505 -19.17 32.27 32.70
CA LYS A 505 -20.58 31.90 32.49
C LYS A 505 -21.31 31.73 33.82
N LYS A 506 -20.72 31.04 34.80
CA LYS A 506 -21.28 30.89 36.16
C LYS A 506 -21.47 32.25 36.84
N ILE A 507 -20.44 33.11 36.76
CA ILE A 507 -20.48 34.46 37.30
C ILE A 507 -21.59 35.26 36.63
N LYS A 508 -21.68 35.28 35.28
CA LYS A 508 -22.75 35.98 34.55
C LYS A 508 -24.17 35.47 34.88
N GLN A 509 -24.29 34.20 35.26
CA GLN A 509 -25.57 33.59 35.62
C GLN A 509 -25.92 33.73 37.10
N SER A 510 -24.98 34.15 37.96
CA SER A 510 -25.21 34.27 39.40
C SER A 510 -26.21 35.40 39.72
N ARG A 511 -26.93 35.24 40.83
CA ARG A 511 -27.90 36.23 41.31
C ARG A 511 -27.21 37.57 41.60
N SER A 512 -26.09 37.56 42.32
CA SER A 512 -25.32 38.77 42.64
C SER A 512 -24.87 39.53 41.39
N TRP A 513 -24.44 38.84 40.34
CA TRP A 513 -24.03 39.47 39.08
C TRP A 513 -25.22 40.09 38.35
N LYS A 514 -26.39 39.43 38.35
CA LYS A 514 -27.61 39.98 37.74
C LYS A 514 -28.12 41.21 38.51
N TYR A 515 -28.15 41.17 39.85
CA TYR A 515 -28.59 42.30 40.68
C TYR A 515 -27.67 43.52 40.59
N THR A 516 -26.35 43.30 40.47
CA THR A 516 -25.37 44.40 40.35
C THR A 516 -25.17 44.89 38.91
N PHE A 517 -25.93 44.36 37.93
CA PHE A 517 -25.81 44.74 36.52
C PHE A 517 -26.11 46.23 36.25
N PRO A 518 -27.19 46.84 36.81
CA PRO A 518 -27.49 48.26 36.61
C PRO A 518 -26.37 49.18 37.11
N MET A 519 -25.88 48.93 38.34
CA MET A 519 -24.76 49.67 38.95
C MET A 519 -23.49 49.58 38.12
N ARG A 520 -23.17 48.42 37.54
CA ARG A 520 -21.96 48.25 36.72
C ARG A 520 -22.06 48.86 35.33
N LYS A 521 -23.27 49.00 34.80
CA LYS A 521 -23.52 49.76 33.58
C LYS A 521 -23.28 51.26 33.82
N ILE A 522 -23.71 51.78 34.98
CA ILE A 522 -23.46 53.16 35.42
C ILE A 522 -21.96 53.40 35.63
N VAL A 523 -21.26 52.53 36.37
CA VAL A 523 -19.80 52.63 36.59
C VAL A 523 -19.01 52.58 35.28
N ARG A 524 -19.41 51.75 34.30
CA ARG A 524 -18.78 51.74 32.97
C ARG A 524 -19.00 53.04 32.18
N LEU A 525 -20.14 53.69 32.34
CA LEU A 525 -20.43 54.98 31.71
C LEU A 525 -19.64 56.12 32.35
N ILE A 526 -19.32 56.01 33.65
CA ILE A 526 -18.50 56.98 34.38
C ILE A 526 -17.01 56.80 34.04
N ASN A 527 -16.52 55.58 33.90
CA ASN A 527 -15.10 55.29 33.61
C ASN A 527 -14.72 55.38 32.11
N HIS A 528 -15.68 55.69 31.23
CA HIS A 528 -15.44 55.94 29.79
C HIS A 528 -15.67 57.42 29.39
N LYS A 529 -15.67 58.32 30.37
CA LYS A 529 -15.51 59.76 30.14
C LYS A 529 -14.06 60.18 30.31
#